data_AF-A0A8T4FBK7-F1
#
_entry.id   AF-A0A8T4FBK7-F1
#
_cell.length_a   1.000
_cell.length_b   1.000
_cell.length_c   1.000
_cell.angle_alpha   90.00
_cell.angle_beta   90.00
_cell.angle_gamma   90.00
#
_symmetry.space_group_name_H-M   'P 1'
#
loop_
_entity.id
_entity.type
_entity.pdbx_description
1 polymer ?
#
loop_
_entity_poly.entity_id
_entity_poly.type
_entity_poly.pdbx_seq_one_letter_code
_entity_poly.pdbx_strand_id
1 'polypeptide(L)'
;MAQAEVGARRMGLDELLVLALAYESSLADFIVGDDDDMVELAPEARLSVATVRALLSGRALRLADLAAAAADVPARAETTGSVRKGRFPDVLDQAQRFGIGEQQLQRALDGIGEAERYAARKLGTTPDRINLAAMRRWGRTLAEERDQRVAERGGAASPRQLQALRGHVTRELMAELADEPGNLDEE
;
A
#
# COMPACT_ATOMS: atom_id res chain seq x y z
N MET A 1 -8.08 -1.23 31.11
CA MET A 1 -9.52 -0.92 31.16
C MET A 1 -9.76 0.36 31.97
N ALA A 2 -9.70 0.32 33.31
CA ALA A 2 -10.04 1.48 34.16
C ALA A 2 -9.33 2.83 33.85
N GLN A 3 -8.06 2.83 33.43
CA GLN A 3 -7.36 4.08 33.04
C GLN A 3 -7.66 4.55 31.61
N ALA A 4 -8.09 3.64 30.73
CA ALA A 4 -8.50 3.98 29.37
C ALA A 4 -9.91 4.59 29.33
N GLU A 5 -10.81 4.08 30.18
CA GLU A 5 -12.18 4.61 30.34
C GLU A 5 -12.22 6.05 30.87
N VAL A 6 -11.18 6.49 31.60
CA VAL A 6 -11.03 7.84 32.14
C VAL A 6 -10.22 8.75 31.18
N GLY A 7 -9.82 8.26 30.01
CA GLY A 7 -9.01 9.02 29.04
C GLY A 7 -7.57 9.29 29.48
N ALA A 8 -7.11 8.69 30.59
CA ALA A 8 -5.78 8.91 31.16
C ALA A 8 -4.66 8.19 30.38
N ARG A 9 -5.02 7.33 29.43
CA ARG A 9 -4.08 6.58 28.59
C ARG A 9 -4.56 6.58 27.15
N ARG A 10 -3.67 6.97 26.23
CA ARG A 10 -3.89 6.81 24.79
C ARG A 10 -3.86 5.32 24.43
N MET A 11 -4.89 4.87 23.73
CA MET A 11 -5.02 3.49 23.27
C MET A 11 -4.44 3.36 21.87
N GLY A 12 -3.63 2.33 21.65
CA GLY A 12 -3.10 1.99 20.32
C GLY A 12 -4.17 1.35 19.43
N LEU A 13 -3.95 1.37 18.11
CA LEU A 13 -4.83 0.67 17.16
C LEU A 13 -4.82 -0.85 17.39
N ASP A 14 -3.68 -1.41 17.74
CA ASP A 14 -3.50 -2.81 18.11
C ASP A 14 -4.37 -3.19 19.32
N GLU A 15 -4.39 -2.35 20.35
CA GLU A 15 -5.25 -2.56 21.52
C GLU A 15 -6.74 -2.45 21.15
N LEU A 16 -7.11 -1.49 20.31
CA LEU A 16 -8.48 -1.30 19.85
C LEU A 16 -8.99 -2.48 19.02
N LEU A 17 -8.14 -3.07 18.18
CA LEU A 17 -8.45 -4.28 17.41
C LEU A 17 -8.70 -5.49 18.33
N VAL A 18 -7.87 -5.65 19.38
CA VAL A 18 -8.05 -6.73 20.36
C VAL A 18 -9.37 -6.54 21.12
N LEU A 19 -9.74 -5.30 21.46
CA LEU A 19 -11.03 -5.02 22.12
C LEU A 19 -12.21 -5.29 21.19
N ALA A 20 -12.16 -4.83 19.94
CA ALA A 20 -13.21 -5.11 18.96
C ALA A 20 -13.44 -6.61 18.79
N LEU A 21 -12.36 -7.40 18.73
CA LEU A 21 -12.45 -8.86 18.69
C LEU A 21 -13.04 -9.43 19.99
N ALA A 22 -12.59 -8.96 21.15
CA ALA A 22 -13.03 -9.47 22.45
C ALA A 22 -14.50 -9.14 22.77
N TYR A 23 -15.01 -8.01 22.29
CA TYR A 23 -16.39 -7.56 22.47
C TYR A 23 -17.32 -7.90 21.31
N GLU A 24 -16.81 -8.60 20.28
CA GLU A 24 -17.56 -8.93 19.06
C GLU A 24 -18.22 -7.68 18.43
N SER A 25 -17.52 -6.54 18.48
CA SER A 25 -18.00 -5.25 18.00
C SER A 25 -17.15 -4.72 16.84
N SER A 26 -17.68 -3.74 16.11
CA SER A 26 -16.93 -3.06 15.05
C SER A 26 -16.03 -1.98 15.64
N LEU A 27 -14.95 -1.62 14.92
CA LEU A 27 -14.11 -0.48 15.29
C LEU A 27 -14.89 0.83 15.31
N ALA A 28 -15.95 0.95 14.51
CA ALA A 28 -16.82 2.12 14.47
C ALA A 28 -17.58 2.32 15.80
N ASP A 29 -17.89 1.25 16.52
CA ASP A 29 -18.63 1.30 17.79
C ASP A 29 -17.81 1.94 18.93
N PHE A 30 -16.48 2.01 18.77
CA PHE A 30 -15.60 2.68 19.71
C PHE A 30 -15.43 4.18 19.43
N ILE A 31 -15.99 4.69 18.34
CA ILE A 31 -15.95 6.13 18.02
C ILE A 31 -17.14 6.81 18.68
N VAL A 32 -16.85 7.58 19.73
CA VAL A 32 -17.83 8.33 20.51
C VAL A 32 -17.88 9.78 20.02
N GLY A 33 -19.05 10.40 20.07
CA GLY A 33 -19.31 11.77 19.62
C GLY A 33 -20.57 11.87 18.78
N ASP A 34 -21.05 13.10 18.62
CA ASP A 34 -22.12 13.45 17.68
C ASP A 34 -21.59 13.40 16.25
N ASP A 35 -22.45 13.16 15.28
CA ASP A 35 -22.03 12.91 13.89
C ASP A 35 -21.27 14.07 13.24
N ASP A 36 -21.54 15.30 13.70
CA ASP A 36 -20.90 16.55 13.25
C ASP A 36 -19.60 16.86 14.04
N ASP A 37 -19.29 16.11 15.10
CA ASP A 37 -18.05 16.30 15.86
C ASP A 37 -16.84 16.00 14.98
N MET A 38 -15.77 16.76 15.17
CA MET A 38 -14.55 16.63 14.38
C MET A 38 -13.51 15.77 15.10
N VAL A 39 -13.03 14.75 14.41
CA VAL A 39 -11.94 13.86 14.83
C VAL A 39 -10.66 14.26 14.13
N GLU A 40 -9.63 14.61 14.90
CA GLU A 40 -8.30 14.88 14.38
C GLU A 40 -7.52 13.57 14.16
N LEU A 41 -7.19 13.29 12.91
CA LEU A 41 -6.44 12.09 12.50
C LEU A 41 -4.94 12.37 12.40
N ALA A 42 -4.59 13.59 12.01
CA ALA A 42 -3.23 14.10 11.93
C ALA A 42 -3.25 15.63 12.11
N PRO A 43 -2.09 16.28 12.34
CA PRO A 43 -2.01 17.73 12.29
C PRO A 43 -2.57 18.22 10.95
N GLU A 44 -3.58 19.08 10.99
CA GLU A 44 -4.31 19.61 9.81
C GLU A 44 -5.13 18.57 9.02
N ALA A 45 -5.50 17.43 9.62
CA ALA A 45 -6.41 16.47 8.99
C ALA A 45 -7.53 16.09 9.95
N ARG A 46 -8.72 16.62 9.69
CA ARG A 46 -9.92 16.39 10.50
C ARG A 46 -11.06 15.83 9.66
N LEU A 47 -11.75 14.82 10.18
CA LEU A 47 -12.95 14.24 9.60
C LEU A 47 -14.09 14.26 10.62
N SER A 48 -15.34 14.33 10.16
CA SER A 48 -16.48 14.18 11.06
C SER A 48 -16.57 12.76 11.64
N VAL A 49 -17.13 12.61 12.84
CA VAL A 49 -17.40 11.31 13.47
C VAL A 49 -18.21 10.40 12.55
N ALA A 50 -19.22 10.93 11.86
CA ALA A 50 -20.01 10.16 10.88
C ALA A 50 -19.14 9.56 9.77
N THR A 51 -18.17 10.32 9.28
CA THR A 51 -17.24 9.90 8.24
C THR A 51 -16.28 8.81 8.74
N VAL A 52 -15.74 8.99 9.96
CA VAL A 52 -14.85 8.00 10.58
C VAL A 52 -15.59 6.68 10.83
N ARG A 53 -16.81 6.72 11.37
CA ARG A 53 -17.66 5.52 11.57
C ARG A 53 -17.96 4.82 10.25
N ALA A 54 -18.27 5.58 9.20
CA ALA A 54 -18.51 5.03 7.87
C ALA A 54 -17.29 4.28 7.30
N LEU A 55 -16.09 4.85 7.43
CA LEU A 55 -14.86 4.21 6.98
C LEU A 55 -14.56 2.92 7.77
N LEU A 56 -14.68 2.99 9.10
CA LEU A 56 -14.37 1.87 9.99
C LEU A 56 -15.41 0.74 9.97
N SER A 57 -16.62 1.00 9.47
CA SER A 57 -17.65 -0.02 9.24
C SER A 57 -17.51 -0.71 7.88
N GLY A 58 -16.47 -0.39 7.10
CA GLY A 58 -16.23 -0.98 5.78
C GLY A 58 -17.10 -0.41 4.67
N ARG A 59 -17.78 0.73 4.90
CA ARG A 59 -18.54 1.40 3.84
C ARG A 59 -17.56 2.09 2.89
N ALA A 60 -17.59 1.69 1.62
CA ALA A 60 -16.85 2.38 0.58
C ALA A 60 -17.38 3.81 0.43
N LEU A 61 -16.56 4.81 0.77
CA LEU A 61 -16.84 6.22 0.50
C LEU A 61 -16.25 6.60 -0.85
N ARG A 62 -17.01 7.32 -1.67
CA ARG A 62 -16.42 7.95 -2.85
C ARG A 62 -15.53 9.10 -2.40
N LEU A 63 -14.39 9.27 -3.05
CA LEU A 63 -13.43 10.32 -2.73
C LEU A 63 -14.07 11.73 -2.78
N ALA A 64 -15.05 11.94 -3.66
CA ALA A 64 -15.84 13.16 -3.74
C ALA A 64 -16.70 13.42 -2.48
N ASP A 65 -17.26 12.37 -1.89
CA ASP A 65 -18.07 12.47 -0.67
C ASP A 65 -17.18 12.78 0.55
N LEU A 66 -15.93 12.30 0.53
CA LEU A 66 -14.94 12.56 1.57
C LEU A 66 -14.52 14.05 1.59
N ALA A 67 -14.33 14.66 0.42
CA ALA A 67 -13.95 16.06 0.31
C ALA A 67 -15.04 17.02 0.83
N ALA A 68 -16.31 16.63 0.73
CA ALA A 68 -17.43 17.39 1.28
C ALA A 68 -17.57 17.22 2.81
N ALA A 69 -17.16 16.08 3.35
CA ALA A 69 -17.25 15.76 4.78
C ALA A 69 -15.96 16.04 5.58
N ALA A 70 -14.84 16.23 4.88
CA ALA A 70 -13.56 16.64 5.44
C ALA A 70 -13.54 18.15 5.63
N ALA A 71 -14.04 18.61 6.78
CA ALA A 71 -14.17 20.04 7.05
C ALA A 71 -12.83 20.79 7.17
N ASP A 72 -11.68 20.09 7.19
CA ASP A 72 -10.37 20.73 7.31
C ASP A 72 -9.22 19.82 6.85
N VAL A 73 -9.44 19.03 5.80
CA VAL A 73 -8.31 18.38 5.09
C VAL A 73 -7.85 19.40 4.04
N PRO A 74 -6.62 19.93 4.09
CA PRO A 74 -6.16 20.90 3.11
C PRO A 74 -6.40 20.33 1.71
N ALA A 75 -7.38 20.91 1.05
CA ALA A 75 -7.89 20.46 -0.22
C ALA A 75 -6.80 20.69 -1.27
N ARG A 76 -5.87 19.75 -1.45
CA ARG A 76 -5.05 19.47 -2.66
C ARG A 76 -4.40 20.66 -3.40
N ALA A 77 -4.44 21.89 -2.88
CA ALA A 77 -4.23 23.10 -3.66
C ALA A 77 -2.90 23.79 -3.40
N GLU A 78 -2.20 23.52 -2.30
CA GLU A 78 -0.96 24.24 -1.99
C GLU A 78 0.16 23.39 -1.37
N THR A 79 0.12 22.06 -1.50
CA THR A 79 1.24 21.21 -1.06
C THR A 79 2.22 20.94 -2.19
N THR A 80 2.78 22.02 -2.75
CA THR A 80 4.03 22.01 -3.53
C THR A 80 5.27 21.92 -2.63
N GLY A 81 5.10 21.85 -1.31
CA GLY A 81 6.16 21.61 -0.35
C GLY A 81 6.09 20.21 0.24
N SER A 82 6.97 19.31 -0.24
CA SER A 82 7.48 18.13 0.47
C SER A 82 6.53 17.45 1.48
N VAL A 83 5.34 17.03 1.03
CA VAL A 83 4.62 15.95 1.70
C VAL A 83 5.51 14.73 1.51
N ARG A 84 5.94 14.08 2.59
CA ARG A 84 6.49 12.71 2.49
C ARG A 84 5.44 11.89 1.73
N LYS A 85 5.70 11.63 0.44
CA LYS A 85 4.78 10.96 -0.49
C LYS A 85 4.18 9.76 0.23
N GLY A 86 2.89 9.88 0.56
CA GLY A 86 2.14 8.76 1.11
C GLY A 86 2.22 7.61 0.12
N ARG A 87 2.36 6.40 0.66
CA ARG A 87 2.55 5.13 -0.07
C ARG A 87 1.40 4.73 -1.02
N PHE A 88 0.29 5.46 -1.03
CA PHE A 88 -0.93 5.12 -1.76
C PHE A 88 -1.29 6.10 -2.91
N PRO A 89 -1.17 7.43 -2.74
CA PRO A 89 -1.36 8.36 -3.86
C PRO A 89 -0.39 8.14 -5.02
N ASP A 90 0.87 7.81 -4.75
CA ASP A 90 1.91 7.63 -5.79
C ASP A 90 1.64 6.40 -6.69
N VAL A 91 1.08 5.33 -6.12
CA VAL A 91 0.87 4.06 -6.83
C VAL A 91 -0.21 4.17 -7.90
N LEU A 92 -1.33 4.86 -7.59
CA LEU A 92 -2.43 5.04 -8.54
C LEU A 92 -2.01 5.94 -9.72
N ASP A 93 -1.34 7.06 -9.42
CA ASP A 93 -0.83 7.97 -10.45
C ASP A 93 0.20 7.27 -11.34
N GLN A 94 1.06 6.43 -10.76
CA GLN A 94 2.06 5.68 -11.50
C GLN A 94 1.45 4.54 -12.34
N ALA A 95 0.44 3.83 -11.81
CA ALA A 95 -0.31 2.84 -12.57
C ALA A 95 -0.98 3.47 -13.80
N GLN A 96 -1.58 4.66 -13.65
CA GLN A 96 -2.13 5.42 -14.77
C GLN A 96 -1.07 5.82 -15.80
N ARG A 97 0.10 6.32 -15.35
CA ARG A 97 1.23 6.64 -16.25
C ARG A 97 1.70 5.44 -17.07
N PHE A 98 1.55 4.23 -16.53
CA PHE A 98 1.91 2.99 -17.21
C PHE A 98 0.77 2.34 -17.99
N GLY A 99 -0.41 2.95 -18.01
CA GLY A 99 -1.59 2.37 -18.67
C GLY A 99 -2.05 1.06 -18.03
N ILE A 100 -1.75 0.86 -16.74
CA ILE A 100 -2.10 -0.34 -15.98
C ILE A 100 -3.54 -0.21 -15.50
N GLY A 101 -4.40 -1.16 -15.90
CA GLY A 101 -5.80 -1.20 -15.48
C GLY A 101 -5.97 -1.65 -14.02
N GLU A 102 -7.13 -1.39 -13.44
CA GLU A 102 -7.44 -1.68 -12.02
C GLU A 102 -7.18 -3.16 -11.63
N GLN A 103 -7.55 -4.11 -12.49
CA GLN A 103 -7.30 -5.54 -12.24
C GLN A 103 -5.80 -5.89 -12.24
N GLN A 104 -5.02 -5.26 -13.11
CA GLN A 104 -3.57 -5.47 -13.19
C GLN A 104 -2.88 -4.82 -11.99
N LEU A 105 -3.36 -3.65 -11.55
CA LEU A 105 -2.89 -3.01 -10.33
C LEU A 105 -3.15 -3.89 -9.11
N GLN A 106 -4.37 -4.43 -8.96
CA GLN A 106 -4.70 -5.32 -7.86
C GLN A 106 -3.78 -6.54 -7.83
N ARG A 107 -3.58 -7.19 -8.99
CA ARG A 107 -2.63 -8.32 -9.13
C ARG A 107 -1.19 -7.93 -8.77
N ALA A 108 -0.76 -6.73 -9.15
CA ALA A 108 0.56 -6.22 -8.82
C ALA A 108 0.74 -6.03 -7.30
N LEU A 109 -0.28 -5.54 -6.61
CA LEU A 109 -0.26 -5.33 -5.16
C LEU A 109 -0.33 -6.64 -4.38
N ASP A 110 -1.22 -7.55 -4.79
CA ASP A 110 -1.37 -8.88 -4.17
C ASP A 110 -0.11 -9.74 -4.34
N GLY A 111 0.64 -9.52 -5.44
CA GLY A 111 1.89 -10.20 -5.73
C GLY A 111 3.13 -9.70 -4.97
N ILE A 112 2.99 -8.77 -4.00
CA ILE A 112 4.13 -8.23 -3.26
C ILE A 112 4.63 -9.22 -2.19
N GLY A 113 5.74 -9.90 -2.48
CA GLY A 113 6.41 -10.84 -1.59
C GLY A 113 7.81 -10.40 -1.15
N GLU A 114 8.62 -11.37 -0.70
CA GLU A 114 10.00 -11.13 -0.26
C GLU A 114 10.94 -10.72 -1.40
N ALA A 115 10.67 -11.19 -2.62
CA ALA A 115 11.51 -10.86 -3.78
C ALA A 115 11.40 -9.37 -4.13
N GLU A 116 10.19 -8.83 -4.12
CA GLU A 116 9.87 -7.44 -4.41
C GLU A 116 10.41 -6.54 -3.29
N ARG A 117 10.23 -6.95 -2.02
CA ARG A 117 10.82 -6.24 -0.87
C ARG A 117 12.35 -6.21 -0.93
N TYR A 118 12.98 -7.30 -1.36
CA TYR A 118 14.43 -7.34 -1.55
C TYR A 118 14.89 -6.43 -2.69
N ALA A 119 14.24 -6.51 -3.86
CA ALA A 119 14.55 -5.68 -5.02
C ALA A 119 14.36 -4.19 -4.70
N ALA A 120 13.27 -3.83 -4.04
CA ALA A 120 12.98 -2.47 -3.59
C ALA A 120 14.11 -1.89 -2.71
N ARG A 121 14.57 -2.65 -1.70
CA ARG A 121 15.71 -2.26 -0.87
C ARG A 121 17.00 -2.08 -1.67
N LYS A 122 17.22 -2.92 -2.69
CA LYS A 122 18.44 -2.88 -3.48
C LYS A 122 18.47 -1.74 -4.49
N LEU A 123 17.30 -1.37 -5.02
CA LEU A 123 17.11 -0.34 -6.03
C LEU A 123 16.63 1.01 -5.45
N GLY A 124 16.55 1.14 -4.12
CA GLY A 124 16.20 2.40 -3.46
C GLY A 124 14.73 2.83 -3.69
N THR A 125 13.83 1.89 -3.94
CA THR A 125 12.43 2.18 -4.30
C THR A 125 11.44 1.41 -3.41
N THR A 126 10.15 1.41 -3.76
CA THR A 126 9.09 0.69 -3.04
C THR A 126 8.71 -0.62 -3.74
N PRO A 127 8.21 -1.64 -3.01
CA PRO A 127 7.83 -2.93 -3.62
C PRO A 127 6.70 -2.82 -4.66
N ASP A 128 5.77 -1.89 -4.46
CA ASP A 128 4.73 -1.53 -5.42
C ASP A 128 5.33 -1.00 -6.74
N ARG A 129 6.31 -0.08 -6.67
CA ARG A 129 7.04 0.41 -7.85
C ARG A 129 7.75 -0.70 -8.61
N ILE A 130 8.35 -1.65 -7.90
CA ILE A 130 8.97 -2.83 -8.50
C ILE A 130 7.95 -3.64 -9.29
N ASN A 131 6.79 -3.95 -8.70
CA ASN A 131 5.78 -4.75 -9.38
C ASN A 131 5.08 -3.99 -10.51
N LEU A 132 4.85 -2.67 -10.38
CA LEU A 132 4.34 -1.87 -11.49
C LEU A 132 5.33 -1.82 -12.67
N ALA A 133 6.63 -1.67 -12.39
CA ALA A 133 7.66 -1.73 -13.41
C ALA A 133 7.73 -3.12 -14.07
N ALA A 134 7.64 -4.19 -13.28
CA ALA A 134 7.59 -5.56 -13.79
C ALA A 134 6.35 -5.80 -14.68
N MET A 135 5.17 -5.33 -14.25
CA MET A 135 3.94 -5.44 -15.00
C MET A 135 3.98 -4.66 -16.32
N ARG A 136 4.56 -3.46 -16.32
CA ARG A 136 4.80 -2.69 -17.55
C ARG A 136 5.74 -3.42 -18.51
N ARG A 137 6.83 -3.97 -17.97
CA ARG A 137 7.90 -4.56 -18.78
C ARG A 137 7.55 -5.94 -19.35
N TRP A 138 6.91 -6.77 -18.53
CA TRP A 138 6.68 -8.19 -18.84
C TRP A 138 5.21 -8.61 -18.82
N GLY A 139 4.30 -7.74 -18.40
CA GLY A 139 2.89 -8.11 -18.18
C GLY A 139 2.67 -9.06 -17.00
N ARG A 140 3.69 -9.23 -16.14
CA ARG A 140 3.74 -10.15 -15.01
C ARG A 140 4.40 -9.50 -13.80
N THR A 141 4.11 -9.99 -12.60
CA THR A 141 4.85 -9.58 -11.40
C THR A 141 6.28 -10.09 -11.44
N LEU A 142 7.17 -9.51 -10.61
CA LEU A 142 8.57 -9.93 -10.55
C LEU A 142 8.70 -11.41 -10.17
N ALA A 143 7.90 -11.88 -9.21
CA ALA A 143 7.86 -13.28 -8.82
C ALA A 143 7.37 -14.21 -9.96
N GLU A 144 6.32 -13.83 -10.68
CA GLU A 144 5.79 -14.59 -11.81
C GLU A 144 6.81 -14.71 -12.95
N GLU A 145 7.47 -13.60 -13.31
CA GLU A 145 8.48 -13.59 -14.35
C GLU A 145 9.72 -14.41 -13.94
N ARG A 146 10.15 -14.33 -12.67
CA ARG A 146 11.21 -15.17 -12.13
C ARG A 146 10.85 -16.65 -12.29
N ASP A 147 9.65 -17.03 -11.85
CA ASP A 147 9.23 -18.43 -11.85
C ASP A 147 9.06 -18.97 -13.27
N GLN A 148 8.58 -18.14 -14.22
CA GLN A 148 8.52 -18.46 -15.64
C GLN A 148 9.93 -18.72 -16.21
N ARG A 149 10.88 -17.79 -16.04
CA ARG A 149 12.25 -17.96 -16.56
C ARG A 149 12.98 -19.13 -15.91
N VAL A 150 12.72 -19.37 -14.62
CA VAL A 150 13.26 -20.55 -13.92
C VAL A 150 12.65 -21.83 -14.48
N ALA A 151 11.37 -21.88 -14.80
CA ALA A 151 10.76 -23.05 -15.42
C ALA A 151 11.33 -23.30 -16.82
N GLU A 152 11.50 -22.26 -17.63
CA GLU A 152 12.06 -22.34 -18.99
C GLU A 152 13.53 -22.82 -19.01
N ARG A 153 14.36 -22.29 -18.09
CA ARG A 153 15.79 -22.64 -18.01
C ARG A 153 16.06 -23.87 -17.14
N GLY A 154 15.10 -24.21 -16.27
CA GLY A 154 15.27 -25.16 -15.18
C GLY A 154 14.94 -26.60 -15.52
N GLY A 155 14.31 -26.88 -16.67
CA GLY A 155 14.11 -28.22 -17.24
C GLY A 155 14.14 -29.39 -16.23
N ALA A 156 15.09 -30.31 -16.39
CA ALA A 156 15.31 -31.46 -15.51
C ALA A 156 16.30 -31.19 -14.36
N ALA A 157 16.45 -29.93 -13.93
CA ALA A 157 17.41 -29.57 -12.90
C ALA A 157 16.97 -30.04 -11.51
N SER A 158 17.95 -30.43 -10.68
CA SER A 158 17.71 -30.79 -9.28
C SER A 158 17.20 -29.59 -8.46
N PRO A 159 16.56 -29.82 -7.30
CA PRO A 159 16.07 -28.73 -6.45
C PRO A 159 17.14 -27.70 -6.07
N ARG A 160 18.38 -28.14 -5.85
CA ARG A 160 19.52 -27.27 -5.53
C ARG A 160 19.95 -26.41 -6.72
N GLN A 161 19.92 -26.97 -7.93
CA GLN A 161 20.21 -26.24 -9.15
C GLN A 161 19.10 -25.22 -9.46
N LEU A 162 17.82 -25.56 -9.24
CA LEU A 162 16.71 -24.62 -9.38
C LEU A 162 16.82 -23.45 -8.39
N GLN A 163 17.27 -23.68 -7.16
CA GLN A 163 17.49 -22.61 -6.18
C GLN A 163 18.62 -21.65 -6.63
N ALA A 164 19.74 -22.19 -7.10
CA ALA A 164 20.83 -21.36 -7.64
C ALA A 164 20.35 -20.56 -8.86
N LEU A 165 19.63 -21.21 -9.78
CA LEU A 165 19.05 -20.59 -10.96
C LEU A 165 18.08 -19.45 -10.60
N ARG A 166 17.19 -19.65 -9.61
CA ARG A 166 16.33 -18.58 -9.07
C ARG A 166 17.13 -17.36 -8.65
N GLY A 167 18.22 -17.55 -7.91
CA GLY A 167 19.08 -16.44 -7.49
C GLY A 167 19.74 -15.70 -8.65
N HIS A 168 20.14 -16.41 -9.71
CA HIS A 168 20.67 -15.79 -10.94
C HIS A 168 19.60 -15.01 -11.69
N VAL A 169 18.42 -15.60 -11.90
CA VAL A 169 17.29 -14.96 -12.58
C VAL A 169 16.85 -13.70 -11.83
N THR A 170 16.73 -13.74 -10.50
CA THR A 170 16.36 -12.53 -9.73
C THR A 170 17.37 -11.39 -9.93
N ARG A 171 18.68 -11.69 -10.00
CA ARG A 171 19.70 -10.66 -10.24
C ARG A 171 19.63 -10.07 -11.65
N GLU A 172 19.35 -10.90 -12.65
CA GLU A 172 19.14 -10.48 -14.03
C GLU A 172 17.91 -9.58 -14.15
N LEU A 173 16.78 -9.99 -13.56
CA LEU A 173 15.55 -9.19 -13.55
C LEU A 173 15.75 -7.83 -12.86
N MET A 174 16.47 -7.78 -11.74
CA MET A 174 16.79 -6.51 -11.09
C MET A 174 17.68 -5.60 -11.95
N ALA A 175 18.64 -6.18 -12.69
CA ALA A 175 19.48 -5.40 -13.61
C ALA A 175 18.64 -4.86 -14.77
N GLU A 176 17.73 -5.66 -15.33
CA GLU A 176 16.80 -5.23 -16.38
C GLU A 176 15.85 -4.11 -15.92
N LEU A 177 15.40 -4.16 -14.66
CA LEU A 177 14.57 -3.09 -14.08
C LEU A 177 15.36 -1.80 -13.82
N ALA A 178 16.66 -1.92 -13.50
CA ALA A 178 17.53 -0.77 -13.30
C ALA A 178 17.92 -0.09 -14.62
N ASP A 179 17.99 -0.85 -15.72
CA ASP A 179 18.37 -0.37 -17.04
C ASP A 179 17.21 0.28 -17.81
N GLU A 180 16.00 0.31 -17.25
CA GLU A 180 14.84 0.95 -17.88
C GLU A 180 14.86 2.47 -17.63
N PRO A 181 15.14 3.31 -18.65
CA PRO A 181 15.25 4.75 -18.47
C PRO A 181 13.88 5.37 -18.14
N GLY A 182 13.78 6.01 -16.98
CA GLY A 182 12.65 6.88 -16.59
C GLY A 182 11.65 6.33 -15.57
N ASN A 183 12.02 5.37 -14.70
CA ASN A 183 11.06 4.79 -13.75
C ASN A 183 11.48 4.81 -12.25
N LEU A 184 12.78 4.76 -11.95
CA LEU A 184 13.27 4.67 -10.57
C LEU A 184 13.88 5.97 -10.03
N ASP A 185 14.19 6.92 -10.90
CA ASP A 185 14.76 8.22 -10.55
C ASP A 185 13.73 9.34 -10.81
N GLU A 186 13.03 9.76 -9.76
CA GLU A 186 12.49 11.12 -9.59
C GLU A 186 12.41 11.36 -8.07
N GLU A 187 13.35 12.17 -7.56
CA GLU A 187 13.49 12.65 -6.18
C GLU A 187 12.20 13.27 -5.59
#